data_AF-A0A7Y5K8M2-F1
#
_entry.id   AF-A0A7Y5K8M2-F1
#
_cell.length_a   1.000
_cell.length_b   1.000
_cell.length_c   1.000
_cell.angle_alpha   90.00
_cell.angle_beta   90.00
_cell.angle_gamma   90.00
#
_symmetry.space_group_name_H-M   'P 1'
#
loop_
_entity.id
_entity.type
_entity.pdbx_description
1 polymer ?
#
loop_
_entity_poly.entity_id
_entity_poly.type
_entity_poly.pdbx_seq_one_letter_code
_entity_poly.pdbx_strand_id
1 'polypeptide(L)'
;MPQTNQPKIFISHAWQDKPLVRRLEKELQAAGAEVWVDHEGIRGGDNLPERISDALKWCNTLLLLWSKAASTSDWVEMEWSNAVSLKKAIIPCRLDNTELPAILAHKAWVGFSDVETGLAQLLQALRLIKPAPPTQTPQAAEPPARVIHSPLQEALQSTPIVKPSCNDVLRLRSTPARLSNAEVKAMLRKHDFYCSNHDWNSEWSNPQGKGIAHKYELQRGGQVVTDYHTDLMWQQGGSTRSLSLVHAGEYVRALNAIRFAGYCDWRLPTLEEAMSLMEAKARIGEFDRTQLWIWTADEIELRRASWRWVVDFNFSQCNHCRVGTYYWVRAVRSGQSSI
;
A
#
# COMPACT_ATOMS: atom_id res chain seq x y z
N MET A 1 22.09 25.98 28.65
CA MET A 1 22.63 25.66 27.32
C MET A 1 21.49 25.13 26.47
N PRO A 2 21.35 25.48 25.18
CA PRO A 2 20.30 24.88 24.35
C PRO A 2 20.61 23.39 24.20
N GLN A 3 19.69 22.53 24.61
CA GLN A 3 19.76 21.10 24.31
C GLN A 3 19.71 20.97 22.78
N THR A 4 20.85 20.65 22.16
CA THR A 4 20.87 20.25 20.75
C THR A 4 20.04 18.97 20.65
N ASN A 5 18.87 19.05 20.01
CA ASN A 5 17.96 17.92 19.86
C ASN A 5 18.66 16.82 19.04
N GLN A 6 19.23 15.81 19.71
CA GLN A 6 19.95 14.72 19.06
C GLN A 6 18.99 13.93 18.16
N PRO A 7 19.37 13.60 16.91
CA PRO A 7 18.52 12.79 16.04
C PRO A 7 18.25 11.42 16.68
N LYS A 8 16.97 11.04 16.77
CA LYS A 8 16.52 9.72 17.23
C LYS A 8 16.16 8.90 16.02
N ILE A 9 17.04 7.98 15.65
CA ILE A 9 17.01 7.26 14.38
C ILE A 9 16.60 5.81 14.65
N PHE A 10 15.57 5.36 13.96
CA PHE A 10 15.23 3.94 13.90
C PHE A 10 15.71 3.35 12.57
N ILE A 11 16.56 2.32 12.60
CA ILE A 11 17.08 1.66 11.39
C ILE A 11 16.23 0.45 11.03
N SER A 12 15.44 0.60 9.97
CA SER A 12 14.69 -0.49 9.34
C SER A 12 15.55 -1.18 8.29
N HIS A 13 15.72 -2.49 8.39
CA HIS A 13 16.63 -3.27 7.53
C HIS A 13 16.22 -4.74 7.42
N ALA A 14 16.65 -5.44 6.37
CA ALA A 14 16.53 -6.89 6.32
C ALA A 14 17.62 -7.57 7.14
N TRP A 15 17.36 -8.80 7.60
CA TRP A 15 18.36 -9.60 8.32
C TRP A 15 19.71 -9.68 7.59
N GLN A 16 19.69 -9.79 6.27
CA GLN A 16 20.86 -9.88 5.40
C GLN A 16 21.73 -8.61 5.42
N ASP A 17 21.13 -7.46 5.74
CA ASP A 17 21.81 -6.16 5.73
C ASP A 17 22.53 -5.85 7.06
N LYS A 18 22.43 -6.75 8.05
CA LYS A 18 23.03 -6.60 9.40
C LYS A 18 24.50 -6.21 9.41
N PRO A 19 25.38 -6.76 8.54
CA PRO A 19 26.79 -6.34 8.52
C PRO A 19 26.95 -4.84 8.29
N LEU A 20 26.19 -4.26 7.36
CA LEU A 20 26.20 -2.83 7.08
C LEU A 20 25.54 -2.03 8.22
N VAL A 21 24.41 -2.52 8.74
CA VAL A 21 23.67 -1.88 9.84
C VAL A 21 24.54 -1.68 11.08
N ARG A 22 25.29 -2.71 11.47
CA ARG A 22 26.23 -2.63 12.61
C ARG A 22 27.30 -1.56 12.41
N ARG A 23 27.74 -1.35 11.17
CA ARG A 23 28.67 -0.29 10.84
C ARG A 23 27.98 1.07 10.95
N LEU A 24 26.84 1.25 10.29
CA LEU A 24 26.09 2.51 10.31
C LEU A 24 25.71 2.93 11.72
N GLU A 25 25.25 2.00 12.56
CA GLU A 25 24.90 2.29 13.96
C GLU A 25 26.09 2.92 14.71
N LYS A 26 27.27 2.30 14.63
CA LYS A 26 28.48 2.82 15.29
C LYS A 26 28.84 4.22 14.81
N GLU A 27 28.81 4.43 13.49
CA GLU A 27 29.17 5.71 12.88
C GLU A 27 28.16 6.82 13.22
N LEU A 28 26.86 6.49 13.21
CA LEU A 28 25.80 7.41 13.58
C LEU A 28 25.86 7.77 15.07
N GLN A 29 26.12 6.79 15.95
CA GLN A 29 26.33 7.02 17.38
C GLN A 29 27.57 7.88 17.63
N ALA A 30 28.68 7.59 16.95
CA ALA A 30 29.91 8.40 17.05
C ALA A 30 29.70 9.84 16.57
N ALA A 31 28.82 10.05 15.59
CA ALA A 31 28.40 11.36 15.11
C ALA A 31 27.37 12.07 16.02
N GLY A 32 26.92 11.43 17.11
CA GLY A 32 26.05 12.01 18.12
C GLY A 32 24.55 11.77 17.95
N ALA A 33 24.15 10.80 17.11
CA ALA A 33 22.76 10.36 17.03
C ALA A 33 22.41 9.29 18.07
N GLU A 34 21.19 9.31 18.58
CA GLU A 34 20.61 8.18 19.30
C GLU A 34 20.05 7.19 18.27
N VAL A 35 20.49 5.95 18.30
CA VAL A 35 20.12 4.94 17.30
C VAL A 35 19.40 3.77 17.97
N TRP A 36 18.26 3.40 17.40
CA TRP A 36 17.54 2.17 17.70
C TRP A 36 17.67 1.22 16.50
N VAL A 37 18.18 0.01 16.75
CA VAL A 37 18.24 -1.08 15.77
C VAL A 37 17.72 -2.35 16.45
N ASP A 38 16.94 -3.17 15.72
CA ASP A 38 16.64 -4.52 16.21
C ASP A 38 17.78 -5.49 15.88
N HIS A 39 18.66 -5.72 16.85
CA HIS A 39 19.84 -6.58 16.69
C HIS A 39 19.55 -8.07 16.85
N GLU A 40 18.50 -8.41 17.59
CA GLU A 40 18.13 -9.79 17.88
C GLU A 40 17.15 -10.29 16.83
N GLY A 41 17.43 -11.46 16.25
CA GLY A 41 16.43 -12.13 15.43
C GLY A 41 15.22 -12.44 16.28
N ILE A 42 14.04 -12.10 15.77
CA ILE A 42 12.75 -12.44 16.35
C ILE A 42 12.73 -13.93 16.72
N ARG A 43 12.43 -14.22 17.99
CA ARG A 43 12.22 -15.61 18.47
C ARG A 43 10.73 -15.92 18.42
N GLY A 44 10.39 -17.21 18.30
CA GLY A 44 8.99 -17.62 18.38
C GLY A 44 8.40 -17.28 19.75
N GLY A 45 7.48 -16.31 19.82
CA GLY A 45 6.76 -15.90 21.04
C GLY A 45 6.75 -14.40 21.35
N ASP A 46 7.51 -13.57 20.63
CA ASP A 46 7.61 -12.12 20.91
C ASP A 46 6.34 -11.34 20.48
N ASN A 47 5.90 -10.38 21.31
CA ASN A 47 4.77 -9.48 21.00
C ASN A 47 5.23 -8.31 20.08
N LEU A 48 5.47 -8.68 18.83
CA LEU A 48 6.14 -7.88 17.79
C LEU A 48 5.56 -6.50 17.44
N PRO A 49 4.23 -6.28 17.39
CA PRO A 49 3.67 -4.98 17.02
C PRO A 49 4.00 -3.86 18.03
N GLU A 50 4.15 -4.21 19.31
CA GLU A 50 4.40 -3.24 20.39
C GLU A 50 5.81 -2.66 20.27
N ARG A 51 6.83 -3.49 20.03
CA ARG A 51 8.23 -3.04 19.88
C ARG A 51 8.41 -2.07 18.72
N ILE A 52 7.75 -2.33 17.58
CA ILE A 52 7.82 -1.45 16.40
C ILE A 52 7.04 -0.16 16.65
N SER A 53 5.87 -0.25 17.29
CA SER A 53 5.14 0.92 17.78
C SER A 53 6.03 1.79 18.67
N ASP A 54 6.78 1.20 19.59
CA ASP A 54 7.60 1.93 20.55
C ASP A 54 8.83 2.57 19.90
N ALA A 55 9.52 1.84 19.02
CA ALA A 55 10.62 2.38 18.22
C ALA A 55 10.16 3.55 17.34
N LEU A 56 9.00 3.41 16.67
CA LEU A 56 8.43 4.46 15.85
C LEU A 56 7.91 5.64 16.67
N LYS A 57 7.35 5.44 17.87
CA LYS A 57 6.97 6.52 18.78
C LYS A 57 8.19 7.30 19.24
N TRP A 58 9.25 6.59 19.61
CA TRP A 58 10.50 7.16 20.12
C TRP A 58 11.30 7.93 19.05
N CYS A 59 11.37 7.41 17.82
CA CYS A 59 12.20 7.99 16.77
C CYS A 59 11.56 9.23 16.14
N ASN A 60 12.39 10.11 15.59
CA ASN A 60 11.95 11.20 14.71
C ASN A 60 12.22 10.90 13.22
N THR A 61 13.18 10.01 12.95
CA THR A 61 13.62 9.62 11.62
C THR A 61 13.69 8.11 11.50
N LEU A 62 13.03 7.55 10.49
CA LEU A 62 13.23 6.19 10.03
C LEU A 62 14.32 6.19 8.94
N LEU A 63 15.41 5.47 9.19
CA LEU A 63 16.42 5.16 8.20
C LEU A 63 16.07 3.82 7.56
N LEU A 64 15.65 3.82 6.30
CA LEU A 64 15.18 2.62 5.60
C LEU A 64 16.30 2.07 4.70
N LEU A 65 16.96 1.00 5.13
CA LEU A 65 17.94 0.29 4.29
C LEU A 65 17.18 -0.59 3.31
N TRP A 66 17.31 -0.26 2.02
CA TRP A 66 16.54 -0.86 0.95
C TRP A 66 17.42 -1.70 0.03
N SER A 67 17.33 -3.01 0.20
CA SER A 67 17.89 -4.04 -0.67
C SER A 67 16.79 -4.91 -1.25
N LYS A 68 17.14 -5.85 -2.13
CA LYS A 68 16.23 -6.89 -2.62
C LYS A 68 15.66 -7.71 -1.45
N ALA A 69 16.47 -8.02 -0.44
CA ALA A 69 16.03 -8.72 0.75
C ALA A 69 15.03 -7.89 1.57
N ALA A 70 15.30 -6.58 1.73
CA ALA A 70 14.41 -5.64 2.40
C ALA A 70 13.07 -5.50 1.68
N SER A 71 13.07 -5.50 0.34
CA SER A 71 11.85 -5.42 -0.47
C SER A 71 10.91 -6.62 -0.31
N THR A 72 11.45 -7.75 0.15
CA THR A 72 10.69 -8.98 0.43
C THR A 72 10.46 -9.19 1.93
N SER A 73 10.93 -8.28 2.79
CA SER A 73 10.85 -8.43 4.24
C SER A 73 9.54 -7.87 4.77
N ASP A 74 8.76 -8.76 5.38
CA ASP A 74 7.50 -8.42 6.01
C ASP A 74 7.65 -7.35 7.12
N TRP A 75 8.76 -7.40 7.84
CA TRP A 75 9.04 -6.48 8.93
C TRP A 75 9.39 -5.10 8.43
N VAL A 76 10.27 -5.02 7.44
CA VAL A 76 10.70 -3.75 6.84
C VAL A 76 9.50 -3.02 6.25
N GLU A 77 8.60 -3.74 5.55
CA GLU A 77 7.40 -3.13 4.99
C GLU A 77 6.48 -2.55 6.06
N MET A 78 6.33 -3.25 7.19
CA MET A 78 5.53 -2.78 8.32
C MET A 78 6.13 -1.52 8.96
N GLU A 79 7.44 -1.50 9.13
CA GLU A 79 8.16 -0.37 9.74
C GLU A 79 8.04 0.90 8.89
N TRP A 80 8.30 0.82 7.58
CA TRP A 80 8.22 2.01 6.74
C TRP A 80 6.78 2.45 6.48
N SER A 81 5.82 1.53 6.31
CA SER A 81 4.41 1.90 6.13
C SER A 81 3.81 2.56 7.37
N ASN A 82 4.22 2.12 8.57
CA ASN A 82 3.85 2.76 9.82
C ASN A 82 4.55 4.09 10.04
N ALA A 83 5.82 4.21 9.65
CA ALA A 83 6.52 5.50 9.64
C ALA A 83 5.83 6.52 8.71
N VAL A 84 5.37 6.10 7.53
CA VAL A 84 4.57 6.97 6.61
C VAL A 84 3.29 7.40 7.31
N SER A 85 2.55 6.46 7.90
CA SER A 85 1.28 6.73 8.59
C SER A 85 1.44 7.69 9.77
N LEU A 86 2.54 7.58 10.51
CA LEU A 86 2.89 8.44 11.64
C LEU A 86 3.58 9.74 11.21
N LYS A 87 3.67 10.02 9.90
CA LYS A 87 4.33 11.21 9.33
C LYS A 87 5.78 11.39 9.81
N LYS A 88 6.49 10.29 10.04
CA LYS A 88 7.92 10.31 10.40
C LYS A 88 8.75 10.74 9.20
N ALA A 89 9.91 11.35 9.46
CA ALA A 89 10.88 11.55 8.41
C ALA A 89 11.41 10.17 7.97
N ILE A 90 11.45 9.90 6.67
CA ILE A 90 11.97 8.64 6.12
C ILE A 90 13.11 9.00 5.18
N ILE A 91 14.28 8.40 5.41
CA ILE A 91 15.45 8.50 4.54
C ILE A 91 15.70 7.10 3.96
N PRO A 92 15.34 6.85 2.69
CA PRO A 92 15.69 5.60 2.03
C PRO A 92 17.18 5.55 1.68
N CYS A 93 17.82 4.43 1.99
CA CYS A 93 19.21 4.11 1.68
C CYS A 93 19.22 2.90 0.74
N ARG A 94 19.39 3.10 -0.56
CA ARG A 94 19.40 2.01 -1.55
C ARG A 94 20.74 1.28 -1.51
N LEU A 95 20.69 -0.01 -1.18
CA LEU A 95 21.85 -0.90 -1.10
C LEU A 95 22.11 -1.62 -2.43
N ASP A 96 21.09 -1.71 -3.29
CA ASP A 96 21.17 -2.28 -4.62
C ASP A 96 20.20 -1.60 -5.60
N ASN A 97 20.06 -2.16 -6.80
CA ASN A 97 19.21 -1.64 -7.87
C ASN A 97 17.71 -1.89 -7.67
N THR A 98 17.27 -2.43 -6.53
CA THR A 98 15.84 -2.63 -6.25
C THR A 98 15.12 -1.28 -6.18
N GLU A 99 14.02 -1.16 -6.90
CA GLU A 99 13.19 0.05 -6.89
C GLU A 99 12.49 0.21 -5.55
N LEU A 100 12.29 1.46 -5.12
CA LEU A 100 11.52 1.75 -3.91
C LEU A 100 10.04 1.43 -4.13
N PRO A 101 9.29 1.11 -3.06
CA PRO A 101 7.85 0.95 -3.14
C PRO A 101 7.21 2.22 -3.72
N ALA A 102 6.13 2.09 -4.49
CA ALA A 102 5.48 3.23 -5.16
C ALA A 102 5.17 4.41 -4.22
N ILE A 103 4.83 4.12 -2.96
CA ILE A 103 4.59 5.11 -1.89
C ILE A 103 5.83 5.98 -1.61
N LEU A 104 7.02 5.41 -1.73
CA LEU A 104 8.30 6.06 -1.50
C LEU A 104 9.05 6.44 -2.80
N ALA A 105 8.49 6.14 -3.97
CA ALA A 105 9.15 6.37 -5.26
C ALA A 105 9.49 7.85 -5.53
N HIS A 106 8.77 8.78 -4.91
CA HIS A 106 9.01 10.22 -5.01
C HIS A 106 10.04 10.75 -3.98
N LYS A 107 10.55 9.90 -3.08
CA LYS A 107 11.54 10.29 -2.07
C LYS A 107 12.95 10.26 -2.67
N ALA A 108 13.72 11.32 -2.41
CA ALA A 108 15.16 11.27 -2.59
C ALA A 108 15.75 10.18 -1.68
N TRP A 109 16.80 9.51 -2.16
CA TRP A 109 17.43 8.39 -1.49
C TRP A 109 18.95 8.56 -1.48
N VAL A 110 19.61 7.90 -0.54
CA VAL A 110 21.08 7.83 -0.44
C VAL A 110 21.55 6.51 -1.04
N GLY A 111 22.51 6.55 -1.95
CA GLY A 111 23.07 5.35 -2.58
C GLY A 111 24.21 4.75 -1.76
N PHE A 112 24.20 3.43 -1.58
CA PHE A 112 25.24 2.68 -0.88
C PHE A 112 25.99 1.71 -1.80
N SER A 113 26.08 2.03 -3.10
CA SER A 113 26.96 1.31 -4.03
C SER A 113 28.44 1.40 -3.62
N ASP A 114 28.81 2.51 -2.95
CA ASP A 114 30.05 2.67 -2.20
C ASP A 114 29.71 3.09 -0.76
N VAL A 115 30.26 2.38 0.22
CA VAL A 115 29.85 2.53 1.63
C VAL A 115 30.32 3.86 2.22
N GLU A 116 31.55 4.30 1.90
CA GLU A 116 32.09 5.55 2.45
C GLU A 116 31.33 6.77 1.90
N THR A 117 31.09 6.78 0.59
CA THR A 117 30.31 7.84 -0.07
C THR A 117 28.89 7.88 0.47
N GLY A 118 28.22 6.72 0.59
CA GLY A 118 26.87 6.62 1.13
C GLY A 118 26.78 7.09 2.58
N LEU A 119 27.75 6.72 3.43
CA LEU A 119 27.82 7.16 4.82
C LEU A 119 28.00 8.68 4.93
N ALA A 120 28.91 9.27 4.15
CA ALA A 120 29.13 10.71 4.14
C ALA A 120 27.87 11.48 3.72
N GLN A 121 27.20 11.04 2.65
CA GLN A 121 25.93 11.61 2.19
C GLN A 121 24.83 11.48 3.24
N LEU A 122 24.76 10.33 3.92
CA LEU A 122 23.79 10.09 4.98
C LEU A 122 24.00 11.02 6.18
N LEU A 123 25.24 11.16 6.67
CA LEU A 123 25.57 12.07 7.77
C LEU A 123 25.23 13.52 7.42
N GLN A 124 25.41 13.92 6.16
CA GLN A 124 24.99 15.23 5.67
C GLN A 124 23.47 15.37 5.64
N ALA A 125 22.74 14.36 5.15
CA ALA A 125 21.27 14.36 5.11
C ALA A 125 20.65 14.46 6.52
N LEU A 126 21.32 13.86 7.52
CA LEU A 126 20.94 13.91 8.93
C LEU A 126 21.43 15.18 9.66
N ARG A 127 22.17 16.07 8.98
CA ARG A 127 22.78 17.29 9.53
C ARG A 127 23.74 17.02 10.70
N LEU A 128 24.39 15.86 10.70
CA LEU A 128 25.37 15.46 11.72
C LEU A 128 26.79 15.96 11.41
N ILE A 129 27.05 16.38 10.17
CA ILE A 129 28.30 17.02 9.74
C ILE A 129 28.00 18.34 9.01
N LYS A 130 28.92 19.32 9.11
CA LYS A 130 28.85 20.55 8.31
C LYS A 130 28.97 20.20 6.81
N PRO A 131 28.24 20.89 5.92
CA PRO A 131 28.29 20.60 4.50
C PRO A 131 29.72 20.76 3.98
N ALA A 132 30.26 19.68 3.39
CA ALA A 132 31.42 19.77 2.53
C ALA A 132 31.03 20.51 1.23
N PRO A 133 31.98 21.17 0.52
CA PRO A 133 31.72 21.73 -0.80
C PRO A 133 31.12 20.65 -1.70
N PRO A 134 30.20 21.00 -2.62
CA PRO A 134 29.42 20.01 -3.35
C PRO A 134 30.33 19.10 -4.19
N THR A 135 30.54 17.88 -3.71
CA THR A 135 31.00 16.77 -4.54
C THR A 135 29.77 16.28 -5.30
N GLN A 136 29.82 16.37 -6.62
CA GLN A 136 28.73 16.05 -7.53
C GLN A 136 28.11 14.69 -7.20
N THR A 137 26.85 14.73 -6.77
CA THR A 137 25.95 13.57 -6.84
C THR A 137 25.87 13.17 -8.31
N PRO A 138 25.87 11.88 -8.68
CA PRO A 138 25.42 11.48 -10.01
C PRO A 138 23.97 11.93 -10.16
N GLN A 139 23.79 13.08 -10.78
CA GLN A 139 22.54 13.51 -11.36
C GLN A 139 22.16 12.39 -12.33
N ALA A 140 20.95 11.85 -12.18
CA ALA A 140 20.38 11.01 -13.24
C ALA A 140 20.58 11.78 -14.54
N ALA A 141 21.30 11.18 -15.50
CA ALA A 141 21.53 11.80 -16.78
C ALA A 141 20.17 12.22 -17.34
N GLU A 142 19.98 13.52 -17.52
CA GLU A 142 18.90 14.00 -18.35
C GLU A 142 19.08 13.33 -19.73
N PRO A 143 18.08 12.61 -20.25
CA PRO A 143 18.16 12.13 -21.62
C PRO A 143 18.39 13.34 -22.53
N PRO A 144 19.25 13.24 -23.57
CA PRO A 144 19.55 14.38 -24.42
C PRO A 144 18.26 14.96 -24.95
N ALA A 145 18.14 16.28 -24.85
CA ALA A 145 17.01 17.05 -25.34
C ALA A 145 16.76 16.69 -26.81
N ARG A 146 15.84 15.76 -27.06
CA ARG A 146 15.16 15.70 -28.34
C ARG A 146 14.33 16.96 -28.39
N VAL A 147 14.63 17.81 -29.35
CA VAL A 147 13.69 18.78 -29.90
C VAL A 147 12.50 17.98 -30.41
N ILE A 148 11.55 17.70 -29.52
CA ILE A 148 10.22 17.28 -29.90
C ILE A 148 9.51 18.61 -30.17
N HIS A 149 9.35 18.93 -31.46
CA HIS A 149 8.28 19.83 -31.86
C HIS A 149 7.00 19.31 -31.20
N SER A 150 6.47 20.05 -30.23
CA SER A 150 5.24 19.71 -29.52
C SER A 150 4.08 19.55 -30.51
N PRO A 151 3.45 18.37 -30.63
CA PRO A 151 2.09 18.25 -31.12
C PRO A 151 1.08 18.31 -29.94
N LEU A 152 1.56 18.55 -28.71
CA LEU A 152 0.78 18.61 -27.47
C LEU A 152 0.22 20.02 -27.19
N GLN A 153 -0.30 20.68 -28.23
CA GLN A 153 -1.24 21.80 -28.08
C GLN A 153 -2.50 21.65 -28.95
N GLU A 154 -2.61 20.60 -29.78
CA GLU A 154 -3.83 20.32 -30.57
C GLU A 154 -4.71 19.20 -29.99
N ALA A 155 -4.29 18.48 -28.95
CA ALA A 155 -5.13 17.45 -28.31
C ALA A 155 -6.00 17.97 -27.14
N LEU A 156 -6.15 19.29 -27.00
CA LEU A 156 -7.07 19.94 -26.04
C LEU A 156 -8.39 20.39 -26.68
N GLN A 157 -8.69 19.96 -27.91
CA GLN A 157 -10.00 20.17 -28.52
C GLN A 157 -10.89 18.95 -28.32
N SER A 158 -11.71 19.07 -27.28
CA SER A 158 -13.04 18.47 -27.08
C SER A 158 -13.50 17.44 -28.11
N THR A 159 -13.47 16.17 -27.72
CA THR A 159 -14.62 15.30 -27.96
C THR A 159 -15.52 15.36 -26.73
N PRO A 160 -16.82 15.68 -26.86
CA PRO A 160 -17.73 15.60 -25.73
C PRO A 160 -17.82 14.14 -25.32
N ILE A 161 -17.27 13.83 -24.14
CA ILE A 161 -17.52 12.56 -23.46
C ILE A 161 -19.03 12.52 -23.23
N VAL A 162 -19.72 11.62 -23.91
CA VAL A 162 -21.07 11.23 -23.53
C VAL A 162 -20.93 10.57 -22.18
N LYS A 163 -21.12 11.34 -21.10
CA LYS A 163 -21.41 10.77 -19.77
C LYS A 163 -22.56 9.80 -19.99
N PRO A 164 -22.44 8.51 -19.61
CA PRO A 164 -23.61 7.66 -19.58
C PRO A 164 -24.67 8.37 -18.75
N SER A 165 -25.91 8.40 -19.25
CA SER A 165 -27.00 9.01 -18.53
C SER A 165 -27.08 8.37 -17.14
N CYS A 166 -27.49 9.16 -16.13
CA CYS A 166 -27.54 8.80 -14.72
C CYS A 166 -28.32 7.49 -14.40
N ASN A 167 -29.00 6.89 -15.38
CA ASN A 167 -29.81 5.67 -15.21
C ASN A 167 -29.04 4.34 -15.37
N ASP A 168 -27.79 4.32 -15.83
CA ASP A 168 -27.03 3.08 -16.09
C ASP A 168 -25.92 2.78 -15.05
N VAL A 169 -25.81 3.58 -13.99
CA VAL A 169 -24.79 3.40 -12.94
C VAL A 169 -25.32 2.48 -11.83
N LEU A 170 -24.61 1.39 -11.57
CA LEU A 170 -24.88 0.48 -10.47
C LEU A 170 -24.35 1.07 -9.17
N ARG A 171 -25.24 1.56 -8.31
CA ARG A 171 -24.89 2.07 -6.98
C ARG A 171 -24.72 0.91 -5.98
N LEU A 172 -23.50 0.76 -5.47
CA LEU A 172 -23.14 -0.21 -4.44
C LEU A 172 -23.00 0.47 -3.08
N ARG A 173 -23.22 -0.28 -1.99
CA ARG A 173 -23.03 0.24 -0.64
C ARG A 173 -21.56 0.57 -0.36
N SER A 174 -21.32 1.80 0.10
CA SER A 174 -19.99 2.30 0.51
C SER A 174 -19.74 2.29 2.02
N THR A 175 -20.78 2.15 2.83
CA THR A 175 -20.69 2.20 4.30
C THR A 175 -20.55 0.78 4.87
N PRO A 176 -19.51 0.46 5.66
CA PRO A 176 -19.34 -0.86 6.26
C PRO A 176 -20.54 -1.29 7.11
N ALA A 177 -20.81 -2.60 7.13
CA ALA A 177 -21.93 -3.19 7.85
C ALA A 177 -21.51 -4.50 8.52
N ARG A 178 -22.34 -4.94 9.48
CA ARG A 178 -22.30 -6.29 10.02
C ARG A 178 -23.33 -7.13 9.27
N LEU A 179 -22.88 -8.16 8.57
CA LEU A 179 -23.70 -8.95 7.65
C LEU A 179 -23.84 -10.40 8.12
N SER A 180 -25.07 -10.90 8.03
CA SER A 180 -25.42 -12.31 8.15
C SER A 180 -25.17 -13.07 6.85
N ASN A 181 -25.10 -14.40 6.92
CA ASN A 181 -25.03 -15.25 5.72
C ASN A 181 -26.23 -15.02 4.79
N ALA A 182 -27.42 -14.79 5.36
CA ALA A 182 -28.64 -14.55 4.60
C ALA A 182 -28.61 -13.23 3.83
N GLU A 183 -28.11 -12.16 4.45
CA GLU A 183 -27.93 -10.85 3.81
C GLU A 183 -26.89 -10.90 2.69
N VAL A 184 -25.77 -11.62 2.91
CA VAL A 184 -24.77 -11.83 1.85
C VAL A 184 -25.38 -12.57 0.67
N LYS A 185 -26.15 -13.65 0.90
CA LYS A 185 -26.84 -14.39 -0.17
C LYS A 185 -27.83 -13.52 -0.93
N ALA A 186 -28.60 -12.69 -0.20
CA ALA A 186 -29.56 -11.77 -0.80
C ALA A 186 -28.87 -10.72 -1.67
N MET A 187 -27.76 -10.15 -1.19
CA MET A 187 -26.93 -9.19 -1.94
C MET A 187 -26.38 -9.82 -3.23
N LEU A 188 -25.80 -11.02 -3.15
CA LEU A 188 -25.24 -11.71 -4.33
C LEU A 188 -26.31 -11.97 -5.40
N ARG A 189 -27.51 -12.38 -4.99
CA ARG A 189 -28.65 -12.60 -5.92
C ARG A 189 -29.19 -11.29 -6.49
N LYS A 190 -29.29 -10.25 -5.67
CA LYS A 190 -29.81 -8.94 -6.09
C LYS A 190 -28.99 -8.34 -7.24
N HIS A 191 -27.67 -8.49 -7.18
CA HIS A 191 -26.74 -7.93 -8.17
C HIS A 191 -26.26 -8.95 -9.21
N ASP A 192 -26.79 -10.18 -9.17
CA ASP A 192 -26.35 -11.31 -9.99
C ASP A 192 -24.83 -11.60 -9.89
N PHE A 193 -24.22 -11.29 -8.76
CA PHE A 193 -22.78 -11.51 -8.54
C PHE A 193 -22.48 -13.01 -8.47
N TYR A 194 -21.47 -13.43 -9.23
CA TYR A 194 -20.97 -14.78 -9.17
C TYR A 194 -20.26 -15.03 -7.83
N CYS A 195 -20.58 -16.15 -7.19
CA CYS A 195 -19.86 -16.64 -6.02
C CYS A 195 -19.91 -18.16 -6.05
N SER A 196 -18.75 -18.80 -6.25
CA SER A 196 -18.65 -20.25 -6.35
C SER A 196 -19.16 -20.94 -5.09
N ASN A 197 -19.61 -22.18 -5.27
CA ASN A 197 -20.13 -23.01 -4.19
C ASN A 197 -19.11 -24.08 -3.81
N HIS A 198 -18.69 -24.05 -2.56
CA HIS A 198 -17.86 -25.03 -1.88
C HIS A 198 -18.54 -25.42 -0.56
N ASP A 199 -18.19 -26.59 -0.01
CA ASP A 199 -18.90 -27.18 1.14
C ASP A 199 -19.09 -26.20 2.32
N TRP A 200 -18.13 -25.30 2.54
CA TRP A 200 -18.13 -24.36 3.66
C TRP A 200 -18.80 -22.99 3.39
N ASN A 201 -19.12 -22.61 2.14
CA ASN A 201 -19.87 -21.39 1.80
C ASN A 201 -21.22 -21.66 1.12
N SER A 202 -21.65 -22.91 1.09
CA SER A 202 -22.88 -23.35 0.43
C SER A 202 -24.15 -22.61 0.88
N GLU A 203 -24.16 -22.11 2.12
CA GLU A 203 -25.28 -21.33 2.65
C GLU A 203 -25.45 -19.95 2.00
N TRP A 204 -24.37 -19.28 1.59
CA TRP A 204 -24.40 -17.90 1.06
C TRP A 204 -23.89 -17.74 -0.38
N SER A 205 -23.45 -18.80 -1.05
CA SER A 205 -22.95 -18.75 -2.44
C SER A 205 -24.03 -18.41 -3.48
N ASN A 206 -23.58 -18.04 -4.69
CA ASN A 206 -24.40 -17.80 -5.87
C ASN A 206 -23.70 -18.31 -7.15
N PRO A 207 -23.60 -19.64 -7.34
CA PRO A 207 -22.82 -20.23 -8.43
C PRO A 207 -23.44 -20.02 -9.82
N GLN A 208 -24.67 -19.52 -9.90
CA GLN A 208 -25.35 -19.19 -11.16
C GLN A 208 -25.27 -17.70 -11.53
N GLY A 209 -24.67 -16.88 -10.65
CA GLY A 209 -24.49 -15.45 -10.92
C GLY A 209 -23.61 -15.21 -12.14
N LYS A 210 -23.93 -14.20 -12.95
CA LYS A 210 -23.14 -13.87 -14.15
C LYS A 210 -22.08 -12.81 -13.90
N GLY A 211 -22.14 -12.12 -12.76
CA GLY A 211 -21.36 -10.92 -12.50
C GLY A 211 -21.94 -9.70 -13.23
N ILE A 212 -21.19 -8.61 -13.24
CA ILE A 212 -21.58 -7.37 -13.91
C ILE A 212 -20.62 -7.05 -15.05
N ALA A 213 -21.13 -6.34 -16.06
CA ALA A 213 -20.31 -5.88 -17.18
C ALA A 213 -19.66 -4.54 -16.81
N HIS A 214 -18.37 -4.57 -16.50
CA HIS A 214 -17.63 -3.38 -16.13
C HIS A 214 -17.25 -2.50 -17.32
N LYS A 215 -16.97 -1.23 -17.02
CA LYS A 215 -16.40 -0.27 -17.97
C LYS A 215 -15.17 0.37 -17.35
N TYR A 216 -14.04 -0.35 -17.42
CA TYR A 216 -12.79 0.04 -16.82
C TYR A 216 -12.00 1.05 -17.66
N GLU A 217 -11.34 1.98 -16.98
CA GLU A 217 -10.32 2.84 -17.56
C GLU A 217 -9.12 2.95 -16.61
N LEU A 218 -7.92 2.65 -17.13
CA LEU A 218 -6.67 2.90 -16.44
C LEU A 218 -6.33 4.39 -16.48
N GLN A 219 -6.03 4.98 -15.33
CA GLN A 219 -5.64 6.38 -15.22
C GLN A 219 -4.33 6.52 -14.44
N ARG A 220 -3.74 7.73 -14.49
CA ARG A 220 -2.55 8.10 -13.71
C ARG A 220 -1.35 7.15 -13.93
N GLY A 221 -1.08 6.80 -15.18
CA GLY A 221 0.02 5.89 -15.53
C GLY A 221 -0.18 4.46 -15.02
N GLY A 222 -1.44 4.02 -14.87
CA GLY A 222 -1.78 2.66 -14.45
C GLY A 222 -1.86 2.44 -12.94
N GLN A 223 -1.78 3.51 -12.14
CA GLN A 223 -1.88 3.40 -10.68
C GLN A 223 -3.30 3.11 -10.18
N VAL A 224 -4.31 3.54 -10.93
CA VAL A 224 -5.73 3.42 -10.56
C VAL A 224 -6.58 2.94 -11.74
N VAL A 225 -7.67 2.25 -11.41
CA VAL A 225 -8.70 1.82 -12.35
C VAL A 225 -10.01 2.50 -11.97
N THR A 226 -10.61 3.25 -12.89
CA THR A 226 -11.96 3.79 -12.73
C THR A 226 -12.95 2.83 -13.39
N ASP A 227 -14.00 2.43 -12.66
CA ASP A 227 -15.12 1.69 -13.20
C ASP A 227 -16.33 2.60 -13.38
N TYR A 228 -16.65 2.92 -14.63
CA TYR A 228 -17.78 3.80 -14.96
C TYR A 228 -19.14 3.14 -14.75
N HIS A 229 -19.21 1.82 -14.61
CA HIS A 229 -20.49 1.15 -14.33
C HIS A 229 -20.86 1.26 -12.85
N THR A 230 -19.90 1.11 -11.95
CA THR A 230 -20.13 1.22 -10.48
C THR A 230 -19.89 2.62 -9.93
N ASP A 231 -19.29 3.51 -10.72
CA ASP A 231 -18.79 4.81 -10.28
C ASP A 231 -17.86 4.65 -9.07
N LEU A 232 -16.90 3.72 -9.19
CA LEU A 232 -15.87 3.45 -8.19
C LEU A 232 -14.49 3.65 -8.82
N MET A 233 -13.54 4.04 -7.99
CA MET A 233 -12.13 4.08 -8.37
C MET A 233 -11.33 3.19 -7.42
N TRP A 234 -10.49 2.36 -8.01
CA TRP A 234 -9.76 1.32 -7.33
C TRP A 234 -8.26 1.52 -7.50
N GLN A 235 -7.50 1.11 -6.49
CA GLN A 235 -6.08 0.89 -6.67
C GLN A 235 -5.85 -0.31 -7.61
N GLN A 236 -5.07 -0.10 -8.66
CA GLN A 236 -4.79 -1.14 -9.67
C GLN A 236 -3.94 -2.27 -9.07
N GLY A 237 -2.91 -1.91 -8.30
CA GLY A 237 -1.87 -2.83 -7.83
C GLY A 237 -1.97 -3.28 -6.38
N GLY A 238 -2.94 -2.78 -5.60
CA GLY A 238 -3.12 -3.17 -4.20
C GLY A 238 -1.89 -3.02 -3.29
N SER A 239 -1.90 -3.74 -2.17
CA SER A 239 -0.71 -3.99 -1.34
C SER A 239 0.23 -4.98 -2.01
N THR A 240 1.53 -4.82 -1.79
CA THR A 240 2.61 -5.68 -2.34
C THR A 240 2.70 -7.05 -1.68
N ARG A 241 2.00 -7.24 -0.54
CA ARG A 241 1.90 -8.50 0.20
C ARG A 241 0.58 -8.57 0.97
N SER A 242 0.35 -9.71 1.62
CA SER A 242 -0.77 -9.89 2.55
C SER A 242 -0.49 -9.22 3.90
N LEU A 243 -1.52 -8.61 4.49
CA LEU A 243 -1.47 -7.81 5.71
C LEU A 243 -2.51 -8.34 6.71
N SER A 244 -2.25 -8.20 8.01
CA SER A 244 -3.33 -8.37 9.00
C SER A 244 -4.36 -7.25 8.86
N LEU A 245 -5.56 -7.40 9.44
CA LEU A 245 -6.59 -6.36 9.33
C LEU A 245 -6.14 -5.00 9.92
N VAL A 246 -5.34 -5.03 10.99
CA VAL A 246 -4.78 -3.80 11.60
C VAL A 246 -3.84 -3.10 10.61
N HIS A 247 -2.90 -3.84 10.02
CA HIS A 247 -1.95 -3.31 9.03
C HIS A 247 -2.65 -2.90 7.73
N ALA A 248 -3.75 -3.56 7.35
CA ALA A 248 -4.58 -3.12 6.23
C ALA A 248 -5.19 -1.73 6.48
N GLY A 249 -5.60 -1.45 7.72
CA GLY A 249 -6.04 -0.11 8.13
C GLY A 249 -4.91 0.93 8.10
N GLU A 250 -3.69 0.55 8.47
CA GLU A 250 -2.50 1.42 8.39
C GLU A 250 -2.11 1.72 6.95
N TYR A 251 -2.14 0.71 6.08
CA TYR A 251 -1.92 0.85 4.65
C TYR A 251 -2.86 1.90 4.04
N VAL A 252 -4.16 1.82 4.33
CA VAL A 252 -5.16 2.79 3.86
C VAL A 252 -4.87 4.20 4.41
N ARG A 253 -4.51 4.31 5.70
CA ARG A 253 -4.11 5.60 6.28
C ARG A 253 -2.88 6.20 5.57
N ALA A 254 -1.90 5.37 5.22
CA ALA A 254 -0.72 5.79 4.47
C ALA A 254 -1.09 6.31 3.07
N LEU A 255 -1.95 5.61 2.33
CA LEU A 255 -2.46 6.08 1.02
C LEU A 255 -3.09 7.47 1.12
N ASN A 256 -3.90 7.69 2.16
CA ASN A 256 -4.58 8.96 2.38
C ASN A 256 -3.61 10.08 2.78
N ALA A 257 -2.62 9.78 3.60
CA ALA A 257 -1.61 10.74 4.04
C ALA A 257 -0.74 11.26 2.87
N ILE A 258 -0.41 10.39 1.91
CA ILE A 258 0.41 10.76 0.73
C ILE A 258 -0.41 11.28 -0.45
N ARG A 259 -1.75 11.36 -0.31
CA ARG A 259 -2.67 11.66 -1.40
C ARG A 259 -2.45 10.78 -2.64
N PHE A 260 -2.41 9.46 -2.46
CA PHE A 260 -2.13 8.52 -3.55
C PHE A 260 -3.04 8.80 -4.78
N ALA A 261 -2.43 8.92 -5.96
CA ALA A 261 -3.07 9.31 -7.22
C ALA A 261 -3.84 10.66 -7.19
N GLY A 262 -3.57 11.52 -6.21
CA GLY A 262 -4.22 12.80 -5.96
C GLY A 262 -5.31 12.79 -4.89
N TYR A 263 -5.66 11.61 -4.36
CA TYR A 263 -6.85 11.39 -3.52
C TYR A 263 -6.51 10.98 -2.10
N CYS A 264 -7.36 11.33 -1.13
CA CYS A 264 -7.15 11.09 0.30
C CYS A 264 -8.36 10.49 1.04
N ASP A 265 -9.28 9.90 0.28
CA ASP A 265 -10.53 9.25 0.69
C ASP A 265 -10.53 7.74 0.38
N TRP A 266 -9.35 7.13 0.26
CA TRP A 266 -9.18 5.70 0.10
C TRP A 266 -9.66 4.95 1.34
N ARG A 267 -10.27 3.78 1.13
CA ARG A 267 -10.75 2.88 2.17
C ARG A 267 -10.66 1.42 1.75
N LEU A 268 -10.84 0.52 2.72
CA LEU A 268 -11.16 -0.87 2.39
C LEU A 268 -12.54 -0.92 1.71
N PRO A 269 -12.74 -1.82 0.73
CA PRO A 269 -14.04 -1.98 0.10
C PRO A 269 -15.04 -2.61 1.04
N THR A 270 -16.32 -2.34 0.84
CA THR A 270 -17.35 -3.24 1.38
C THR A 270 -17.30 -4.58 0.64
N LEU A 271 -17.89 -5.62 1.22
CA LEU A 271 -18.04 -6.91 0.56
C LEU A 271 -18.83 -6.78 -0.74
N GLU A 272 -19.82 -5.89 -0.78
CA GLU A 272 -20.64 -5.64 -1.97
C GLU A 272 -19.80 -5.03 -3.10
N GLU A 273 -18.96 -4.04 -2.80
CA GLU A 273 -18.02 -3.46 -3.77
C GLU A 273 -16.97 -4.48 -4.21
N ALA A 274 -16.39 -5.24 -3.28
CA ALA A 274 -15.37 -6.23 -3.60
C ALA A 274 -15.91 -7.40 -4.44
N MET A 275 -17.13 -7.85 -4.17
CA MET A 275 -17.81 -8.88 -4.98
C MET A 275 -18.20 -8.39 -6.36
N SER A 276 -18.36 -7.07 -6.55
CA SER A 276 -18.62 -6.52 -7.88
C SER A 276 -17.47 -6.81 -8.85
N LEU A 277 -16.23 -6.88 -8.36
CA LEU A 277 -15.04 -7.23 -9.17
C LEU A 277 -15.00 -8.71 -9.59
N MET A 278 -15.93 -9.54 -9.12
CA MET A 278 -15.93 -10.98 -9.37
C MET A 278 -16.50 -11.30 -10.74
N GLU A 279 -15.67 -11.88 -11.61
CA GLU A 279 -16.11 -12.43 -12.89
C GLU A 279 -16.17 -13.97 -12.84
N ALA A 280 -17.19 -14.56 -13.46
CA ALA A 280 -17.37 -16.03 -13.51
C ALA A 280 -16.22 -16.80 -14.17
N LYS A 281 -15.29 -16.11 -14.87
CA LYS A 281 -14.12 -16.70 -15.55
C LYS A 281 -12.78 -16.45 -14.86
N ALA A 282 -12.77 -16.11 -13.56
CA ALA A 282 -11.55 -15.90 -12.76
C ALA A 282 -10.54 -14.93 -13.41
N ARG A 283 -11.04 -13.91 -14.13
CA ARG A 283 -10.23 -12.83 -14.70
C ARG A 283 -10.55 -11.56 -13.93
N ILE A 284 -9.63 -11.14 -13.07
CA ILE A 284 -9.66 -9.78 -12.52
C ILE A 284 -9.06 -8.90 -13.62
N GLY A 285 -9.90 -8.20 -14.39
CA GLY A 285 -9.57 -7.55 -15.68
C GLY A 285 -8.28 -6.71 -15.70
N GLU A 286 -8.41 -5.39 -15.51
CA GLU A 286 -7.29 -4.42 -15.56
C GLU A 286 -6.44 -4.39 -14.27
N PHE A 287 -6.67 -5.34 -13.37
CA PHE A 287 -6.09 -5.36 -12.02
C PHE A 287 -4.86 -6.24 -11.93
N ASP A 288 -3.95 -5.90 -11.02
CA ASP A 288 -2.83 -6.76 -10.69
C ASP A 288 -3.33 -8.10 -10.12
N ARG A 289 -2.70 -9.19 -10.59
CA ARG A 289 -3.16 -10.56 -10.34
C ARG A 289 -2.61 -11.17 -9.05
N THR A 290 -1.75 -10.45 -8.32
CA THR A 290 -1.13 -10.98 -7.11
C THR A 290 -2.04 -10.88 -5.88
N GLN A 291 -3.00 -9.94 -5.86
CA GLN A 291 -3.98 -9.83 -4.77
C GLN A 291 -5.11 -10.86 -4.96
N LEU A 292 -4.82 -12.11 -4.64
CA LEU A 292 -5.78 -13.21 -4.79
C LEU A 292 -6.90 -13.17 -3.74
N TRP A 293 -6.61 -12.65 -2.54
CA TRP A 293 -7.56 -12.54 -1.44
C TRP A 293 -7.50 -11.13 -0.86
N ILE A 294 -8.63 -10.43 -0.80
CA ILE A 294 -8.67 -9.05 -0.29
C ILE A 294 -9.53 -8.91 0.96
N TRP A 295 -9.06 -8.06 1.87
CA TRP A 295 -9.86 -7.60 3.00
C TRP A 295 -11.06 -6.79 2.54
N THR A 296 -12.18 -6.96 3.25
CA THR A 296 -13.32 -6.04 3.19
C THR A 296 -13.51 -5.37 4.55
N ALA A 297 -14.25 -4.27 4.57
CA ALA A 297 -14.59 -3.55 5.78
C ALA A 297 -15.73 -4.21 6.60
N ASP A 298 -16.43 -5.21 6.03
CA ASP A 298 -17.66 -5.74 6.62
C ASP A 298 -17.42 -6.83 7.66
N GLU A 299 -18.17 -6.76 8.76
CA GLU A 299 -18.15 -7.73 9.85
C GLU A 299 -19.15 -8.87 9.59
N ILE A 300 -18.93 -10.03 10.21
CA ILE A 300 -19.94 -11.10 10.25
C ILE A 300 -20.78 -11.00 11.53
N GLU A 301 -22.09 -11.21 11.42
CA GLU A 301 -23.04 -11.14 12.53
C GLU A 301 -22.83 -12.26 13.57
N LEU A 302 -22.70 -13.50 13.12
CA LEU A 302 -22.81 -14.71 13.95
C LEU A 302 -21.56 -15.03 14.80
N ARG A 303 -20.48 -14.25 14.71
CA ARG A 303 -19.21 -14.55 15.40
C ARG A 303 -18.75 -13.36 16.25
N ARG A 304 -17.99 -13.65 17.32
CA ARG A 304 -17.31 -12.63 18.15
C ARG A 304 -16.64 -11.58 17.25
N ALA A 305 -16.52 -10.33 17.72
CA ALA A 305 -16.05 -9.12 17.00
C ALA A 305 -14.69 -9.20 16.26
N SER A 306 -14.08 -10.38 16.16
CA SER A 306 -12.78 -10.70 15.58
C SER A 306 -12.86 -11.40 14.22
N TRP A 307 -13.99 -11.29 13.50
CA TRP A 307 -14.13 -11.83 12.15
C TRP A 307 -14.54 -10.78 11.13
N ARG A 308 -14.08 -10.99 9.88
CA ARG A 308 -14.32 -10.07 8.77
C ARG A 308 -14.60 -10.84 7.48
N TRP A 309 -15.48 -10.29 6.65
CA TRP A 309 -15.70 -10.81 5.30
C TRP A 309 -14.49 -10.52 4.42
N VAL A 310 -14.18 -11.45 3.52
CA VAL A 310 -13.08 -11.39 2.56
C VAL A 310 -13.56 -11.90 1.21
N VAL A 311 -12.92 -11.43 0.15
CA VAL A 311 -13.14 -11.89 -1.22
C VAL A 311 -11.91 -12.62 -1.69
N ASP A 312 -12.12 -13.80 -2.28
CA ASP A 312 -11.09 -14.67 -2.82
C ASP A 312 -11.36 -14.85 -4.31
N PHE A 313 -10.50 -14.23 -5.12
CA PHE A 313 -10.57 -14.28 -6.57
C PHE A 313 -10.03 -15.58 -7.15
N ASN A 314 -9.18 -16.32 -6.41
CA ASN A 314 -8.62 -17.58 -6.89
C ASN A 314 -9.69 -18.68 -7.00
N PHE A 315 -10.57 -18.74 -6.01
CA PHE A 315 -11.72 -19.66 -6.02
C PHE A 315 -13.03 -18.95 -6.38
N SER A 316 -12.98 -17.65 -6.68
CA SER A 316 -14.13 -16.83 -7.08
C SER A 316 -15.28 -16.87 -6.07
N GLN A 317 -14.96 -16.59 -4.81
CA GLN A 317 -15.87 -16.73 -3.67
C GLN A 317 -15.73 -15.59 -2.66
N CYS A 318 -16.71 -15.47 -1.76
CA CYS A 318 -16.55 -14.74 -0.50
C CYS A 318 -16.60 -15.68 0.70
N ASN A 319 -15.82 -15.35 1.72
CA ASN A 319 -15.75 -16.06 2.99
C ASN A 319 -15.64 -15.05 4.14
N HIS A 320 -15.62 -15.56 5.36
CA HIS A 320 -15.26 -14.82 6.54
C HIS A 320 -14.03 -15.46 7.22
N CYS A 321 -13.16 -14.64 7.79
CA CYS A 321 -11.93 -15.10 8.42
C CYS A 321 -11.70 -14.38 9.76
N ARG A 322 -10.71 -14.83 10.53
CA ARG A 322 -10.28 -14.15 11.76
C ARG A 322 -9.41 -12.94 11.41
N VAL A 323 -9.50 -11.88 12.20
CA VAL A 323 -8.70 -10.65 12.02
C VAL A 323 -7.17 -10.86 12.15
N GLY A 324 -6.74 -11.99 12.69
CA GLY A 324 -5.32 -12.39 12.77
C GLY A 324 -4.78 -13.11 11.53
N THR A 325 -5.62 -13.35 10.52
CA THR A 325 -5.17 -13.87 9.20
C THR A 325 -4.53 -12.75 8.38
N TYR A 326 -3.86 -13.09 7.27
CA TYR A 326 -3.19 -12.15 6.40
C TYR A 326 -3.80 -12.21 5.00
N TYR A 327 -4.32 -11.08 4.52
CA TYR A 327 -4.87 -10.92 3.17
C TYR A 327 -4.43 -9.60 2.56
N TRP A 328 -4.47 -9.51 1.23
CA TRP A 328 -4.07 -8.31 0.52
C TRP A 328 -5.08 -7.18 0.70
N VAL A 329 -4.65 -5.98 0.35
CA VAL A 329 -5.51 -4.80 0.31
C VAL A 329 -5.64 -4.35 -1.12
N ARG A 330 -6.88 -4.08 -1.55
CA ARG A 330 -7.15 -3.30 -2.75
C ARG A 330 -8.03 -2.14 -2.34
N ALA A 331 -7.43 -0.97 -2.19
CA ALA A 331 -8.15 0.20 -1.73
C ALA A 331 -9.15 0.67 -2.79
N VAL A 332 -10.31 1.14 -2.34
CA VAL A 332 -11.37 1.72 -3.16
C VAL A 332 -11.71 3.11 -2.65
N ARG A 333 -12.24 3.93 -3.55
CA ARG A 333 -12.93 5.18 -3.24
C ARG A 333 -14.17 5.31 -4.14
N SER A 334 -15.14 6.10 -3.70
CA SER A 334 -16.31 6.42 -4.51
C SER A 334 -15.93 7.36 -5.66
N GLY A 335 -16.63 7.22 -6.77
CA GLY A 335 -16.49 8.03 -7.98
C GLY A 335 -16.98 9.46 -7.80
N GLN A 336 -16.65 10.29 -8.76
CA GLN A 336 -16.33 11.72 -8.62
C GLN A 336 -17.41 12.57 -7.90
N SER A 337 -17.14 12.96 -6.65
CA SER A 337 -17.44 14.33 -6.23
C SER A 337 -16.23 15.19 -6.57
N SER A 338 -16.33 15.90 -7.70
CA SER A 338 -15.49 17.06 -7.94
C SER A 338 -15.72 18.06 -6.81
N ILE A 339 -14.64 18.55 -6.20
CA ILE A 339 -14.68 19.85 -5.51
C ILE A 339 -14.85 20.93 -6.59
#